data_AF-A0A378C399-F1
#
_entry.id   AF-A0A378C399-F1
#
_cell.length_a   1.000
_cell.length_b   1.000
_cell.length_c   1.000
_cell.angle_alpha   90.00
_cell.angle_beta   90.00
_cell.angle_gamma   90.00
#
_symmetry.space_group_name_H-M   'P 1'
#
loop_
_entity.id
_entity.type
_entity.pdbx_description
1 polymer ?
#
loop_
_entity_poly.entity_id
_entity_poly.type
_entity_poly.pdbx_seq_one_letter_code
_entity_poly.pdbx_strand_id
1 'polypeptide(L)'
;MHGLNLENWSAELAEAKEPFNLGRLIRLVKEYHLLNPVIVDCTSSQAVADQYADFLREGFHVVTPNKKANTSSLDYYHQLRHAASSSRRKFLYDTNVGAGLPVIENLQNLLNAGDELRHFSGILSGSLSFIFGKLDEGGEFLRGDGDGP
;
A
#
# COMPACT_ATOMS: atom_id res chain seq x y z
N MET A 1 17.45 17.67 -12.64
CA MET A 1 16.52 16.53 -12.66
C MET A 1 15.24 17.01 -13.32
N HIS A 2 14.94 16.55 -14.53
CA HIS A 2 13.62 16.74 -15.11
C HIS A 2 12.78 15.55 -14.64
N GLY A 3 11.71 15.82 -13.91
CA GLY A 3 10.76 14.78 -13.49
C GLY A 3 9.99 14.21 -14.68
N LEU A 4 8.95 13.43 -14.40
CA LEU A 4 8.04 12.95 -15.43
C LEU A 4 7.30 14.13 -16.08
N ASN A 5 7.16 14.11 -17.40
CA ASN A 5 6.28 15.04 -18.09
C ASN A 5 4.82 14.62 -17.84
N LEU A 6 4.11 15.37 -17.00
CA LEU A 6 2.73 15.06 -16.64
C LEU A 6 1.73 15.27 -17.78
N GLU A 7 2.12 15.93 -18.87
CA GLU A 7 1.25 16.07 -20.05
C GLU A 7 1.23 14.80 -20.91
N ASN A 8 2.31 14.01 -20.90
CA ASN A 8 2.48 12.85 -21.78
C ASN A 8 2.91 11.55 -21.07
N TRP A 9 2.83 11.51 -19.74
CA TRP A 9 3.31 10.39 -18.92
C TRP A 9 2.72 9.04 -19.32
N SER A 10 1.48 9.01 -19.79
CA SER A 10 0.78 7.77 -20.14
C SER A 10 1.34 7.13 -21.42
N ALA A 11 1.65 7.92 -22.43
CA ALA A 11 2.29 7.47 -23.65
C ALA A 11 3.74 7.06 -23.38
N GLU A 12 4.49 7.87 -22.61
CA GLU A 12 5.86 7.54 -22.20
C GLU A 12 5.92 6.23 -21.40
N LEU A 13 4.93 5.97 -20.53
CA LEU A 13 4.83 4.73 -19.78
C LEU A 13 4.50 3.53 -20.68
N ALA A 14 3.65 3.70 -21.70
CA ALA A 14 3.32 2.65 -22.65
C ALA A 14 4.51 2.24 -23.54
N GLU A 15 5.39 3.19 -23.84
CA GLU A 15 6.62 2.93 -24.61
C GLU A 15 7.79 2.41 -23.75
N ALA A 16 7.69 2.50 -22.42
CA ALA A 16 8.73 2.04 -21.51
C ALA A 16 8.90 0.51 -21.59
N LYS A 17 10.09 0.06 -22.01
CA LYS A 17 10.43 -1.37 -22.14
C LYS A 17 11.20 -1.92 -20.94
N GLU A 18 11.75 -1.03 -20.13
CA GLU A 18 12.59 -1.40 -18.99
C GLU A 18 11.72 -1.77 -17.79
N PRO A 19 11.88 -2.96 -17.20
CA PRO A 19 11.13 -3.33 -16.01
C PRO A 19 11.61 -2.51 -14.81
N PHE A 20 10.76 -2.44 -13.79
CA PHE A 20 11.14 -1.87 -12.51
C PHE A 20 12.37 -2.58 -11.93
N ASN A 21 13.37 -1.81 -11.49
CA ASN A 21 14.61 -2.33 -10.91
C ASN A 21 15.07 -1.47 -9.72
N LEU A 22 15.02 -2.06 -8.51
CA LEU A 22 15.47 -1.44 -7.27
C LEU A 22 16.93 -0.99 -7.32
N GLY A 23 17.83 -1.83 -7.83
CA GLY A 23 19.25 -1.50 -7.95
C GLY A 23 19.52 -0.23 -8.75
N ARG A 24 18.80 -0.02 -9.86
CA ARG A 24 18.88 1.21 -10.66
C ARG A 24 18.34 2.42 -9.88
N LEU A 25 17.24 2.25 -9.16
CA LEU A 25 16.67 3.31 -8.33
C LEU A 25 17.63 3.77 -7.22
N ILE A 26 18.27 2.83 -6.52
CA ILE A 26 19.30 3.12 -5.49
C ILE A 26 20.46 3.90 -6.09
N ARG A 27 20.93 3.51 -7.28
CA ARG A 27 22.02 4.21 -7.97
C ARG A 27 21.64 5.67 -8.26
N LEU A 28 20.44 5.91 -8.78
CA LEU A 28 19.93 7.25 -9.03
C LEU A 28 19.88 8.08 -7.74
N VAL A 29 19.32 7.54 -6.66
CA VAL A 29 19.26 8.22 -5.37
C VAL A 29 20.65 8.62 -4.87
N LYS A 30 21.63 7.72 -5.00
CA LYS A 30 23.03 7.96 -4.58
C LYS A 30 23.70 9.01 -5.48
N GLU A 31 23.54 8.91 -6.78
CA GLU A 31 24.11 9.87 -7.76
C GLU A 31 23.58 11.29 -7.53
N TYR A 32 22.27 11.43 -7.28
CA TYR A 32 21.63 12.72 -7.05
C TYR A 32 21.62 13.16 -5.58
N HIS A 33 22.28 12.42 -4.67
CA HIS A 33 22.41 12.76 -3.25
C HIS A 33 21.06 13.07 -2.56
N LEU A 34 20.00 12.33 -2.90
CA LEU A 34 18.68 12.55 -2.31
C LEU A 34 18.66 12.11 -0.85
N LEU A 35 18.40 13.07 0.06
CA LEU A 35 18.51 12.84 1.51
C LEU A 35 17.39 11.95 2.08
N ASN A 36 16.17 12.14 1.59
CA ASN A 36 14.96 11.46 2.08
C ASN A 36 14.12 10.92 0.91
N PRO A 37 14.61 9.87 0.22
CA PRO A 37 13.86 9.32 -0.90
C PRO A 37 12.60 8.60 -0.40
N VAL A 38 11.51 8.74 -1.15
CA VAL A 38 10.21 8.13 -0.85
C VAL A 38 9.76 7.31 -2.05
N ILE A 39 9.32 6.08 -1.81
CA ILE A 39 8.63 5.26 -2.81
C ILE A 39 7.16 5.23 -2.48
N VAL A 40 6.36 5.48 -3.50
CA VAL A 40 4.90 5.36 -3.46
C VAL A 40 4.52 4.18 -4.35
N ASP A 41 4.16 3.04 -3.76
CA ASP A 41 3.69 1.87 -4.51
C ASP A 41 2.16 1.84 -4.53
N CYS A 42 1.57 2.30 -5.64
CA CYS A 42 0.13 2.23 -5.89
C CYS A 42 -0.29 1.00 -6.71
N THR A 43 0.57 -0.02 -6.82
CA THR A 43 0.26 -1.25 -7.56
C THR A 43 -0.41 -2.29 -6.67
N SER A 44 -0.87 -3.38 -7.29
CA SER A 44 -1.24 -4.62 -6.59
C SER A 44 -0.19 -5.71 -6.78
N SER A 45 1.09 -5.36 -6.98
CA SER A 45 2.15 -6.32 -7.31
C SER A 45 2.71 -7.01 -6.06
N GLN A 46 2.86 -8.34 -6.12
CA GLN A 46 3.57 -9.08 -5.05
C GLN A 46 5.08 -8.84 -5.15
N ALA A 47 5.63 -8.90 -6.35
CA ALA A 47 7.06 -8.73 -6.58
C ALA A 47 7.59 -7.37 -6.09
N VAL A 48 6.76 -6.31 -6.15
CA VAL A 48 7.13 -4.99 -5.59
C VAL A 48 7.00 -5.00 -4.06
N ALA A 49 5.92 -5.58 -3.53
CA ALA A 49 5.69 -5.73 -2.09
C ALA A 49 6.82 -6.50 -1.39
N ASP A 50 7.35 -7.54 -2.02
CA ASP A 50 8.44 -8.37 -1.46
C ASP A 50 9.75 -7.58 -1.29
N GLN A 51 9.94 -6.47 -2.03
CA GLN A 51 11.14 -5.63 -1.98
C GLN A 51 11.06 -4.52 -0.92
N TYR A 52 9.96 -4.38 -0.18
CA TYR A 52 9.78 -3.28 0.78
C TYR A 52 10.83 -3.23 1.88
N ALA A 53 11.23 -4.38 2.41
CA ALA A 53 12.29 -4.44 3.41
C ALA A 53 13.62 -3.91 2.86
N ASP A 54 13.92 -4.16 1.59
CA ASP A 54 15.15 -3.70 0.94
C ASP A 54 15.10 -2.20 0.64
N PHE A 55 13.95 -1.66 0.20
CA PHE A 55 13.76 -0.21 0.10
C PHE A 55 14.04 0.48 1.44
N LEU A 56 13.47 -0.03 2.53
CA LEU A 56 13.66 0.55 3.86
C LEU A 56 15.14 0.50 4.29
N ARG A 57 15.84 -0.61 4.04
CA ARG A 57 17.28 -0.76 4.37
C ARG A 57 18.15 0.19 3.57
N GLU A 58 17.82 0.43 2.31
CA GLU A 58 18.54 1.36 1.43
C GLU A 58 18.17 2.84 1.66
N GLY A 59 17.36 3.11 2.69
CA GLY A 59 17.08 4.46 3.15
C GLY A 59 15.83 5.12 2.54
N PHE A 60 14.98 4.35 1.87
CA PHE A 60 13.70 4.85 1.37
C PHE A 60 12.63 4.82 2.45
N HIS A 61 11.77 5.82 2.45
CA HIS A 61 10.44 5.70 3.03
C HIS A 61 9.53 4.96 2.04
N VAL A 62 8.62 4.12 2.55
CA VAL A 62 7.65 3.38 1.72
C VAL A 62 6.25 3.84 2.09
N VAL A 63 5.47 4.25 1.10
CA VAL A 63 4.06 4.62 1.23
C VAL A 63 3.26 3.77 0.25
N THR A 64 2.21 3.08 0.72
CA THR A 64 1.50 2.15 -0.18
C THR A 64 0.08 1.80 0.27
N PRO A 65 -0.90 1.75 -0.66
CA PRO A 65 -2.17 1.02 -0.51
C PRO A 65 -2.08 -0.49 -0.81
N ASN A 66 -0.89 -1.02 -1.13
CA ASN A 66 -0.69 -2.43 -1.43
C ASN A 66 -0.68 -3.26 -0.15
N LYS A 67 -1.77 -3.98 0.10
CA LYS A 67 -1.94 -4.82 1.29
C LYS A 67 -1.03 -6.04 1.35
N LYS A 68 -0.46 -6.49 0.23
CA LYS A 68 0.28 -7.76 0.12
C LYS A 68 1.42 -7.91 1.11
N ALA A 69 2.15 -6.82 1.36
CA ALA A 69 3.27 -6.83 2.30
C ALA A 69 2.81 -7.11 3.75
N ASN A 70 1.68 -6.55 4.17
CA ASN A 70 1.15 -6.72 5.53
C ASN A 70 0.33 -8.02 5.70
N THR A 71 -0.10 -8.65 4.60
CA THR A 71 -0.88 -9.89 4.61
C THR A 71 -0.05 -11.11 4.19
N SER A 72 1.27 -10.96 4.09
CA SER A 72 2.20 -12.06 3.78
C SER A 72 2.50 -12.89 5.05
N SER A 73 3.67 -13.51 5.15
CA SER A 73 4.09 -14.22 6.34
C SER A 73 4.33 -13.29 7.53
N LEU A 74 4.14 -13.83 8.74
CA LEU A 74 4.46 -13.12 9.98
C LEU A 74 5.97 -12.78 10.07
N ASP A 75 6.83 -13.65 9.54
CA ASP A 75 8.26 -13.39 9.46
C ASP A 75 8.57 -12.16 8.60
N TYR A 76 7.94 -12.04 7.43
CA TYR A 76 8.11 -10.88 6.56
C TYR A 76 7.56 -9.61 7.21
N TYR A 77 6.42 -9.71 7.90
CA TYR A 77 5.88 -8.61 8.69
C TYR A 77 6.90 -8.10 9.72
N HIS A 78 7.51 -9.00 10.51
CA HIS A 78 8.54 -8.61 11.48
C HIS A 78 9.78 -8.03 10.80
N GLN A 79 10.19 -8.61 9.67
CA GLN A 79 11.30 -8.12 8.89
C GLN A 79 11.08 -6.66 8.43
N LEU A 80 9.88 -6.31 7.97
CA LEU A 80 9.53 -4.95 7.57
C LEU A 80 9.60 -3.96 8.73
N ARG A 81 9.03 -4.32 9.89
CA ARG A 81 9.06 -3.47 11.08
C ARG A 81 10.49 -3.27 11.57
N HIS A 82 11.30 -4.31 11.53
CA HIS A 82 12.72 -4.23 11.88
C HIS A 82 13.51 -3.37 10.90
N ALA A 83 13.30 -3.53 9.59
CA ALA A 83 13.95 -2.72 8.57
C ALA A 83 13.61 -1.23 8.73
N ALA A 84 12.33 -0.89 8.90
CA ALA A 84 11.88 0.49 9.09
C ALA A 84 12.50 1.14 10.35
N SER A 85 12.49 0.43 11.48
CA SER A 85 13.03 0.96 12.74
C SER A 85 14.56 1.09 12.70
N SER A 86 15.28 0.07 12.23
CA SER A 86 16.75 0.08 12.17
C SER A 86 17.30 1.13 11.21
N SER A 87 16.64 1.39 10.08
CA SER A 87 17.07 2.41 9.12
C SER A 87 16.50 3.81 9.42
N ARG A 88 15.69 3.96 10.47
CA ARG A 88 14.95 5.19 10.82
C ARG A 88 14.09 5.70 9.65
N ARG A 89 13.47 4.77 8.91
CA ARG A 89 12.56 5.05 7.80
C ARG A 89 11.12 4.70 8.16
N LYS A 90 10.20 5.33 7.44
CA LYS A 90 8.75 5.17 7.67
C LYS A 90 8.19 4.19 6.65
N PHE A 91 7.38 3.26 7.13
CA PHE A 91 6.53 2.42 6.31
C PHE A 91 5.07 2.80 6.61
N LEU A 92 4.44 3.53 5.68
CA LEU A 92 3.09 4.07 5.80
C LEU A 92 2.13 3.26 4.92
N TYR A 93 1.10 2.71 5.54
CA TYR A 93 0.19 1.75 4.91
C TYR A 93 -1.26 1.93 5.37
N ASP A 94 -1.58 3.13 5.88
CA ASP A 94 -2.87 3.47 6.47
C ASP A 94 -4.03 3.18 5.50
N THR A 95 -3.80 3.40 4.21
CA THR A 95 -4.77 3.15 3.15
C THR A 95 -5.12 1.68 2.90
N ASN A 96 -4.40 0.74 3.53
CA ASN A 96 -4.77 -0.67 3.50
C ASN A 96 -6.07 -0.96 4.25
N VAL A 97 -6.50 -0.08 5.17
CA VAL A 97 -7.69 -0.26 5.99
C VAL A 97 -8.53 1.01 5.96
N GLY A 98 -9.75 0.94 5.43
CA GLY A 98 -10.65 2.10 5.40
C GLY A 98 -10.28 3.17 4.37
N ALA A 99 -9.43 2.84 3.38
CA ALA A 99 -9.00 3.75 2.31
C ALA A 99 -8.42 5.06 2.85
N GLY A 100 -9.10 6.20 2.69
CA GLY A 100 -8.59 7.49 3.18
C GLY A 100 -8.81 7.75 4.68
N LEU A 101 -9.44 6.83 5.40
CA LEU A 101 -9.72 7.01 6.82
C LEU A 101 -8.47 6.69 7.66
N PRO A 102 -8.13 7.53 8.67
CA PRO A 102 -6.95 7.34 9.51
C PRO A 102 -7.11 6.23 10.55
N VAL A 103 -7.48 5.03 10.11
CA VAL A 103 -7.82 3.91 10.99
C VAL A 103 -6.58 3.37 11.70
N ILE A 104 -5.49 3.15 10.96
CA ILE A 104 -4.28 2.53 11.50
C ILE A 104 -3.53 3.54 12.35
N GLU A 105 -3.36 4.76 11.85
CA GLU A 105 -2.69 5.83 12.58
C GLU A 105 -3.38 6.13 13.92
N ASN A 106 -4.71 6.27 13.93
CA ASN A 106 -5.44 6.51 15.18
C ASN A 106 -5.29 5.36 16.17
N LEU A 107 -5.39 4.11 15.71
CA LEU A 107 -5.21 2.95 16.58
C LEU A 107 -3.80 2.92 17.18
N GLN A 108 -2.77 3.18 16.36
CA GLN A 108 -1.38 3.24 16.85
C GLN A 108 -1.18 4.36 17.87
N ASN A 109 -1.78 5.53 17.66
CA ASN A 109 -1.68 6.65 18.59
C ASN A 109 -2.31 6.33 19.95
N LEU A 110 -3.48 5.67 19.99
CA LEU A 110 -4.11 5.21 21.23
C LEU A 110 -3.22 4.21 21.97
N LEU A 111 -2.72 3.19 21.26
CA LEU A 111 -1.83 2.18 21.85
C LEU A 111 -0.54 2.81 22.41
N ASN A 112 0.04 3.79 21.69
CA ASN A 112 1.23 4.52 22.14
C ASN A 112 0.96 5.43 23.35
N ALA A 113 -0.28 5.90 23.52
CA ALA A 113 -0.71 6.66 24.70
C ALA A 113 -0.93 5.78 25.95
N GLY A 114 -0.87 4.45 25.79
CA GLY A 114 -1.07 3.49 26.87
C GLY A 114 -2.48 2.89 26.91
N ASP A 115 -3.35 3.20 25.95
CA ASP A 115 -4.66 2.56 25.85
C ASP A 115 -4.53 1.09 25.43
N GLU A 116 -5.45 0.25 25.90
CA GLU A 116 -5.53 -1.16 25.53
C GLU A 116 -6.70 -1.38 24.57
N LEU A 117 -6.44 -2.05 23.43
CA LEU A 117 -7.51 -2.45 22.52
C LEU A 117 -8.37 -3.55 23.17
N ARG A 118 -9.59 -3.20 23.59
CA ARG A 118 -10.58 -4.15 24.12
C ARG A 118 -11.36 -4.87 23.03
N HIS A 119 -11.82 -4.11 22.03
CA HIS A 119 -12.65 -4.62 20.94
C HIS A 119 -12.54 -3.70 19.71
N PHE A 120 -12.58 -4.28 18.51
CA PHE A 120 -12.64 -3.57 17.24
C PHE A 120 -13.71 -4.19 16.35
N SER A 121 -14.63 -3.37 15.86
CA SER A 121 -15.68 -3.77 14.91
C SER A 121 -15.88 -2.69 13.85
N GLY A 122 -16.08 -3.10 12.60
CA GLY A 122 -16.38 -2.18 11.51
C GLY A 122 -16.51 -2.91 10.17
N ILE A 123 -17.15 -2.26 9.20
CA ILE A 123 -17.22 -2.77 7.82
C ILE A 123 -16.10 -2.12 7.03
N LEU A 124 -15.15 -2.93 6.56
CA LEU A 124 -13.94 -2.48 5.88
C LEU A 124 -13.97 -2.77 4.36
N SER A 125 -15.11 -3.25 3.85
CA SER A 125 -15.31 -3.55 2.43
C SER A 125 -16.41 -2.66 1.87
N GLY A 126 -16.01 -1.69 1.04
CA GLY A 126 -16.97 -0.80 0.36
C GLY A 126 -17.94 -1.57 -0.53
N SER A 127 -17.48 -2.59 -1.24
CA SER A 127 -18.33 -3.43 -2.08
C SER A 127 -19.37 -4.20 -1.27
N LEU A 128 -18.99 -4.77 -0.12
CA LEU A 128 -19.95 -5.48 0.74
C LEU A 128 -20.92 -4.51 1.39
N SER A 129 -20.45 -3.35 1.89
CA SER A 129 -21.34 -2.29 2.38
C SER A 129 -22.37 -1.87 1.34
N PHE A 130 -21.94 -1.72 0.08
CA PHE A 130 -22.85 -1.37 -1.01
C PHE A 130 -23.86 -2.48 -1.29
N ILE A 131 -23.42 -3.74 -1.39
CA ILE A 131 -24.30 -4.89 -1.63
C ILE A 131 -25.33 -5.02 -0.50
N PHE A 132 -24.89 -5.03 0.76
CA PHE A 132 -25.81 -5.15 1.90
C PHE A 132 -26.73 -3.94 2.04
N GLY A 133 -26.23 -2.72 1.77
CA GLY A 133 -27.07 -1.53 1.72
C GLY A 133 -28.16 -1.64 0.66
N LYS A 134 -27.86 -2.22 -0.51
CA LYS A 134 -28.86 -2.45 -1.57
C LYS A 134 -29.88 -3.53 -1.20
N LEU A 135 -29.47 -4.58 -0.49
CA LEU A 135 -30.38 -5.61 0.02
C LEU A 135 -31.34 -5.05 1.08
N ASP A 136 -30.85 -4.21 1.99
CA ASP A 136 -31.65 -3.55 3.03
C ASP A 136 -32.66 -2.54 2.43
N GLU A 137 -32.32 -1.92 1.30
CA GLU A 137 -33.23 -1.07 0.51
C GLU A 137 -34.30 -1.87 -0.29
N GLY A 138 -34.33 -3.20 -0.15
CA GLY A 138 -35.29 -4.09 -0.83
C GLY A 138 -34.84 -4.56 -2.22
N GLY A 139 -33.57 -4.36 -2.58
CA GLY A 139 -33.00 -4.96 -3.78
C GLY A 139 -32.91 -6.47 -3.66
N GLU A 140 -33.31 -7.20 -4.71
CA GLU A 140 -33.10 -8.65 -4.76
C GLU A 140 -31.64 -8.95 -5.12
N PHE A 141 -31.06 -9.98 -4.49
CA PHE A 141 -29.79 -10.53 -4.95
C PHE A 141 -30.06 -11.17 -6.32
N LEU A 142 -29.68 -10.48 -7.40
CA LEU A 142 -29.77 -11.07 -8.74
C LEU A 142 -28.87 -12.31 -8.76
N ARG A 143 -29.50 -13.47 -8.58
CA ARG A 143 -28.92 -14.76 -8.87
C ARG A 143 -28.53 -14.71 -10.34
N GLY A 144 -27.24 -14.89 -10.62
CA GLY A 144 -26.75 -14.96 -11.99
C GLY A 144 -27.39 -16.17 -12.68
N ASP A 145 -28.52 -15.96 -13.33
CA ASP A 145 -29.10 -16.92 -14.25
C ASP A 145 -28.29 -16.81 -15.53
N GLY A 146 -27.26 -17.66 -15.61
CA GLY A 146 -26.71 -18.09 -16.87
C GLY A 146 -27.74 -18.98 -17.55
N ASP A 147 -28.64 -18.37 -18.33
CA ASP A 147 -29.32 -19.02 -19.44
C ASP A 147 -29.50 -17.96 -20.52
N GLY A 148 -28.55 -17.96 -21.46
CA GLY A 148 -28.69 -17.29 -22.75
C GLY A 148 -29.26 -18.28 -23.77
N PRO A 149 -30.07 -17.82 -24.74
CA PRO A 149 -30.54 -18.65 -25.85
C PRO A 149 -29.40 -19.12 -26.76
#